data_AF-A0A7D5T3R8-F1
#
_entry.id   AF-A0A7D5T3R8-F1
#
_cell.length_a   1.000
_cell.length_b   1.000
_cell.length_c   1.000
_cell.angle_alpha   90.00
_cell.angle_beta   90.00
_cell.angle_gamma   90.00
#
_symmetry.space_group_name_H-M   'P 1'
#
loop_
_entity.id
_entity.type
_entity.pdbx_description
1 polymer ?
#
loop_
_entity_poly.entity_id
_entity_poly.type
_entity_poly.pdbx_seq_one_letter_code
_entity_poly.pdbx_strand_id
1 'polypeptide(L)'
;MATSNSPSLKQELRDCNDTLDSYLRSHVGMTLKTYKLIKAVTQLVGAAAGIYAMRLGAPPLAAFALVAIIISGPEALEYLINDAEA
;
A
#
# COMPACT_ATOMS: atom_id res chain seq x y z
N MET A 1 -20.62 31.46 -3.45
CA MET A 1 -19.73 30.93 -4.51
C MET A 1 -18.64 30.15 -3.79
N ALA A 2 -18.84 28.85 -3.57
CA ALA A 2 -17.89 28.01 -2.86
C ALA A 2 -16.96 27.39 -3.91
N THR A 3 -15.70 27.82 -3.91
CA THR A 3 -14.66 27.22 -4.74
C THR A 3 -14.25 25.89 -4.11
N SER A 4 -14.74 24.78 -4.66
CA SER A 4 -14.30 23.43 -4.32
C SER A 4 -12.86 23.24 -4.81
N ASN A 5 -11.89 23.71 -4.03
CA ASN A 5 -10.47 23.59 -4.32
C ASN A 5 -9.95 22.26 -3.74
N SER A 6 -10.49 21.14 -4.23
CA SER A 6 -9.99 19.82 -3.85
C SER A 6 -8.60 19.65 -4.46
N PRO A 7 -7.53 19.49 -3.66
CA PRO A 7 -6.19 19.25 -4.19
C PRO A 7 -6.24 18.01 -5.09
N SER A 8 -5.51 18.03 -6.21
CA SER A 8 -5.45 16.86 -7.07
C SER A 8 -4.78 15.71 -6.33
N LEU A 9 -5.27 14.47 -6.49
CA LEU A 9 -4.71 13.25 -5.90
C LEU A 9 -3.19 13.11 -6.02
N LYS A 10 -2.64 13.59 -7.14
CA LYS A 10 -1.21 13.57 -7.42
C LYS A 10 -0.42 14.47 -6.45
N GLN A 11 -1.05 15.54 -5.98
CA GLN A 11 -0.49 16.50 -5.05
C GLN A 11 -0.55 15.97 -3.62
N GLU A 12 -1.66 15.34 -3.22
CA GLU A 12 -1.77 14.66 -1.92
C GLU A 12 -0.81 13.47 -1.80
N LEU A 13 -0.67 12.66 -2.85
CA LEU A 13 0.34 11.59 -2.91
C LEU A 13 1.77 12.12 -2.80
N ARG A 14 2.02 13.36 -3.25
CA ARG A 14 3.33 14.00 -3.14
C ARG A 14 3.59 14.45 -1.72
N ASP A 15 2.65 15.15 -1.10
CA ASP A 15 2.72 15.58 0.30
C ASP A 15 2.84 14.39 1.26
N CYS A 16 2.11 13.30 0.98
CA CYS A 16 2.18 12.06 1.75
C CYS A 16 3.55 11.38 1.59
N ASN A 17 4.10 11.28 0.37
CA ASN A 17 5.47 10.79 0.16
C ASN A 17 6.51 11.67 0.87
N ASP A 18 6.40 13.00 0.80
CA ASP A 18 7.38 13.90 1.40
C ASP A 18 7.36 13.81 2.93
N THR A 19 6.16 13.68 3.52
CA THR A 19 5.99 13.40 4.95
C THR A 19 6.60 12.05 5.34
N LEU A 20 6.33 11.01 4.53
CA LEU A 20 6.83 9.67 4.77
C LEU A 20 8.34 9.57 4.60
N ASP A 21 8.93 10.25 3.60
CA ASP A 21 10.38 10.32 3.41
C ASP A 21 11.03 11.01 4.61
N SER A 22 10.48 12.14 5.07
CA SER A 22 10.98 12.86 6.25
C SER A 22 10.92 11.99 7.53
N TYR A 23 9.86 11.22 7.71
CA TYR A 23 9.73 10.28 8.83
C TYR A 23 10.70 9.08 8.72
N LEU A 24 10.80 8.48 7.53
CA LEU A 24 11.72 7.35 7.27
C LEU A 24 13.18 7.76 7.44
N ARG A 25 13.55 8.97 7.01
CA ARG A 25 14.91 9.51 7.11
C ARG A 25 15.28 9.88 8.54
N SER A 26 14.35 10.45 9.30
CA SER A 26 14.60 10.87 10.68
C SER A 26 14.56 9.72 11.68
N HIS A 27 13.67 8.75 11.50
CA HIS A 27 13.44 7.69 12.49
C HIS A 27 14.18 6.39 12.15
N VAL A 28 14.32 6.06 10.86
CA VAL A 28 14.87 4.78 10.39
C VAL A 28 16.15 4.97 9.56
N GLY A 29 16.51 6.21 9.24
CA GLY A 29 17.64 6.53 8.36
C GLY A 29 17.46 6.04 6.91
N MET A 30 16.22 5.74 6.49
CA MET A 30 15.92 5.11 5.20
C MET A 30 15.31 6.08 4.20
N THR A 31 15.56 5.85 2.91
CA THR A 31 14.91 6.60 1.83
C THR A 31 13.58 5.97 1.44
N LEU A 32 12.65 6.76 0.93
CA LEU A 32 11.34 6.29 0.46
C LEU A 32 11.43 5.23 -0.64
N LYS A 33 12.50 5.22 -1.45
CA LYS A 33 12.78 4.15 -2.42
C LYS A 33 13.04 2.81 -1.73
N THR A 34 13.82 2.82 -0.66
CA THR A 34 14.14 1.61 0.10
C THR A 34 12.92 1.07 0.83
N TYR A 35 12.09 1.96 1.39
CA TYR A 35 10.80 1.57 1.96
C TYR A 35 9.88 0.90 0.92
N LYS A 36 9.73 1.51 -0.26
CA LYS A 36 8.94 0.93 -1.37
C LYS A 36 9.50 -0.43 -1.83
N LEU A 37 10.82 -0.59 -1.83
CA LEU A 37 11.47 -1.87 -2.14
C LEU A 37 11.11 -2.94 -1.10
N ILE A 38 11.26 -2.63 0.19
CA ILE A 38 10.90 -3.56 1.27
C ILE A 38 9.42 -3.93 1.16
N LYS A 39 8.54 -2.95 0.93
CA LYS A 39 7.11 -3.19 0.77
C LYS A 39 6.84 -4.16 -0.39
N ALA A 40 7.43 -3.93 -1.55
CA ALA A 40 7.28 -4.82 -2.70
C ALA A 40 7.81 -6.23 -2.44
N VAL A 41 8.93 -6.38 -1.73
CA VAL A 41 9.48 -7.69 -1.35
C VAL A 41 8.55 -8.39 -0.35
N THR A 42 8.03 -7.69 0.65
CA THR A 42 7.06 -8.26 1.61
C THR A 42 5.78 -8.71 0.93
N GLN A 43 5.29 -7.93 -0.04
CA GLN A 43 4.14 -8.31 -0.86
C GLN A 43 4.41 -9.56 -1.71
N LEU A 44 5.60 -9.67 -2.32
CA LEU A 44 6.02 -10.84 -3.08
C LEU A 44 6.11 -12.10 -2.21
N VAL A 45 6.74 -11.97 -1.02
CA VAL A 45 6.83 -13.06 -0.05
C VAL A 45 5.45 -13.46 0.46
N GLY A 46 4.57 -12.50 0.75
CA GLY A 46 3.20 -12.75 1.15
C GLY A 46 2.42 -13.51 0.08
N ALA A 47 2.50 -13.09 -1.18
CA ALA A 47 1.87 -13.79 -2.30
C ALA A 47 2.40 -15.22 -2.46
N ALA A 48 3.72 -15.41 -2.39
CA ALA A 48 4.35 -16.73 -2.47
C ALA A 48 3.93 -17.64 -1.31
N ALA A 49 3.88 -17.10 -0.09
CA ALA A 49 3.42 -17.81 1.10
C ALA A 49 1.94 -18.19 0.99
N GLY A 50 1.08 -17.32 0.45
CA GLY A 50 -0.33 -17.61 0.18
C GLY A 50 -0.51 -18.76 -0.81
N ILE A 51 0.23 -18.76 -1.92
CA ILE A 51 0.22 -19.86 -2.91
C ILE A 51 0.71 -21.17 -2.25
N TYR A 52 1.75 -21.10 -1.44
CA TYR A 52 2.29 -22.27 -0.73
C TYR A 52 1.30 -22.82 0.32
N ALA A 53 0.62 -21.94 1.05
CA ALA A 53 -0.43 -22.33 1.99
C ALA A 53 -1.59 -23.03 1.27
N MET A 54 -2.01 -22.53 0.11
CA MET A 54 -3.03 -23.19 -0.73
C MET A 54 -2.58 -24.59 -1.19
N ARG A 55 -1.30 -24.75 -1.56
CA ARG A 55 -0.70 -26.06 -1.88
C ARG A 55 -0.74 -27.04 -0.70
N LEU A 56 -0.66 -26.55 0.53
CA LEU A 56 -0.78 -27.33 1.76
C LEU A 56 -2.23 -27.60 2.21
N GLY A 57 -3.22 -27.15 1.43
CA GLY A 57 -4.65 -27.37 1.74
C GLY A 57 -5.30 -26.23 2.53
N ALA A 58 -4.64 -25.09 2.70
CA ALA A 58 -5.27 -23.92 3.30
C ALA A 58 -6.44 -23.41 2.41
N PRO A 59 -7.53 -22.91 3.01
CA PRO A 59 -8.64 -22.36 2.26
C PRO A 59 -8.18 -21.21 1.35
N PRO A 60 -8.37 -21.29 0.02
CA PRO A 60 -7.89 -20.28 -0.93
C PRO A 60 -8.37 -18.87 -0.58
N LEU A 61 -9.63 -18.75 -0.15
CA LEU A 61 -10.23 -17.47 0.22
C LEU A 61 -9.52 -16.82 1.42
N ALA A 62 -9.09 -17.59 2.41
CA ALA A 62 -8.34 -17.07 3.54
C ALA A 62 -6.91 -16.65 3.14
N ALA A 63 -6.26 -17.44 2.28
CA ALA A 63 -4.93 -17.11 1.76
C ALA A 63 -4.96 -15.83 0.90
N PHE A 64 -5.95 -15.69 0.02
CA PHE A 64 -6.13 -14.48 -0.78
C PHE A 64 -6.51 -13.27 0.07
N ALA A 65 -7.35 -13.43 1.11
CA ALA A 65 -7.69 -12.35 2.02
C ALA A 65 -6.47 -11.83 2.79
N LEU A 66 -5.63 -12.74 3.31
CA LEU A 66 -4.37 -12.37 3.98
C LEU A 66 -3.41 -11.66 3.03
N VAL A 67 -3.25 -12.18 1.81
CA VAL A 67 -2.42 -11.54 0.78
C VAL A 67 -2.98 -10.17 0.41
N ALA A 68 -4.29 -10.03 0.26
CA ALA A 68 -4.94 -8.77 -0.03
C ALA A 68 -4.73 -7.75 1.08
N ILE A 69 -4.78 -8.13 2.36
CA ILE A 69 -4.50 -7.25 3.50
C ILE A 69 -3.03 -6.81 3.52
N ILE A 70 -2.11 -7.73 3.23
CA ILE A 70 -0.67 -7.44 3.16
C ILE A 70 -0.35 -6.52 1.97
N ILE A 71 -1.06 -6.68 0.85
CA ILE A 71 -0.82 -5.94 -0.38
C ILE A 71 -1.52 -4.58 -0.39
N SER A 72 -2.78 -4.51 0.06
CA SER A 72 -3.60 -3.32 -0.12
C SER A 72 -2.98 -2.12 0.59
N GLY A 73 -2.50 -2.29 1.83
CA GLY A 73 -2.04 -1.16 2.62
C GLY A 73 -3.08 -0.01 2.67
N PRO A 74 -2.73 1.15 3.23
CA PRO A 74 -3.55 2.34 3.12
C PRO A 74 -3.66 2.83 1.66
N GLU A 75 -2.63 2.67 0.84
CA GLU A 75 -2.56 3.29 -0.48
C GLU A 75 -3.50 2.65 -1.52
N ALA A 76 -3.71 1.32 -1.47
CA ALA A 76 -4.71 0.70 -2.35
C ALA A 76 -6.14 0.94 -1.84
N LEU A 77 -6.31 1.17 -0.53
CA LEU A 77 -7.61 1.55 0.04
C LEU A 77 -8.00 2.95 -0.42
N GLU A 78 -7.06 3.91 -0.44
CA GLU A 78 -7.25 5.26 -1.00
C GLU A 78 -7.54 5.23 -2.51
N TYR A 79 -6.91 4.31 -3.25
CA TYR A 79 -7.19 4.12 -4.68
C TYR A 79 -8.61 3.60 -4.92
N LEU A 80 -9.06 2.62 -4.12
CA LEU A 80 -10.40 2.02 -4.24
C LEU A 80 -11.51 2.99 -3.84
N ILE A 81 -11.28 3.84 -2.83
CA ILE A 81 -12.24 4.85 -2.39
C ILE A 81 -12.41 5.93 -3.46
N ASN A 82 -11.33 6.40 -4.09
CA ASN A 82 -11.44 7.36 -5.19
C ASN A 82 -12.08 6.79 -6.46
N ASP A 83 -11.82 5.52 -6.78
CA ASP A 83 -12.45 4.85 -7.92
C ASP A 83 -13.95 4.63 -7.67
N ALA A 84 -14.35 4.41 -6.41
CA ALA A 84 -15.75 4.26 -6.02
C ALA A 84 -16.55 5.57 -5.96
N GLU A 85 -15.89 6.73 -5.92
CA GLU A 85 -16.52 8.07 -6.00
C GLU A 85 -16.57 8.65 -7.44
N ALA A 86 -16.05 7.92 -8.44
CA ALA A 86 -16.05 8.31 -9.85
C ALA A 86 -17.29 7.83 -10.65
#